data_AF-A0A354K5T1-F1
#
_entry.id   AF-A0A354K5T1-F1
#
_cell.length_a   1.000
_cell.length_b   1.000
_cell.length_c   1.000
_cell.angle_alpha   90.00
_cell.angle_beta   90.00
_cell.angle_gamma   90.00
#
_symmetry.space_group_name_H-M   'P 1'
#
loop_
_entity.id
_entity.type
_entity.pdbx_description
1 polymer ?
#
loop_
_entity_poly.entity_id
_entity_poly.type
_entity_poly.pdbx_seq_one_letter_code
_entity_poly.pdbx_strand_id
1 'polypeptide(L)' 'MRCPHCGEPLQSKHSFCVICGGDLLNARPENPVRNAVSQIQSVLTAPVIPHRRAAASAIPAAAAKSPFHNSEK' A
#
# COMPACT_ATOMS: atom_id res chain seq x y z
N MET A 1 3.93 -31.62 20.47
CA MET A 1 3.82 -31.82 19.00
C MET A 1 5.10 -31.32 18.36
N ARG A 2 5.33 -31.64 17.08
CA ARG A 2 6.46 -31.08 16.32
C ARG A 2 5.93 -30.13 15.26
N CYS A 3 6.74 -29.13 14.90
CA CYS A 3 6.42 -28.23 13.81
C CYS A 3 6.37 -29.01 12.49
N PRO A 4 5.32 -28.89 11.67
CA PRO A 4 5.29 -29.50 10.34
C PRO A 4 6.26 -28.82 9.35
N HIS A 5 6.73 -27.60 9.64
CA HIS A 5 7.62 -26.85 8.76
C HIS A 5 9.10 -27.13 9.01
N CYS A 6 9.52 -27.24 10.28
CA CYS A 6 10.93 -27.42 10.65
C CYS A 6 11.22 -28.66 11.51
N GLY A 7 10.21 -29.37 12.00
CA GLY A 7 10.39 -30.56 12.84
C GLY A 7 10.68 -30.29 14.32
N GLU A 8 10.88 -29.04 14.73
CA GLU A 8 11.22 -28.69 16.12
C GLU A 8 10.05 -28.99 17.09
N PRO A 9 10.32 -29.50 18.31
CA PRO A 9 9.30 -29.66 19.34
C PRO A 9 8.62 -28.33 19.69
N LEU A 10 7.29 -28.35 19.69
CA LEU A 10 6.42 -27.24 20.04
C LEU A 10 5.40 -27.68 21.09
N GLN A 11 5.08 -26.75 21.98
CA GLN A 11 3.94 -26.86 22.87
C GLN A 11 2.64 -26.61 22.09
N SER A 12 1.56 -27.30 22.51
CA SER A 12 0.29 -27.43 21.78
C SER A 12 -0.52 -26.15 21.58
N LYS A 13 -0.06 -25.02 22.12
CA LYS A 13 -0.88 -23.82 22.32
C LYS A 13 -0.41 -22.60 21.53
N HIS A 14 0.54 -22.77 20.62
CA HIS A 14 1.08 -21.66 19.82
C HIS A 14 0.39 -21.53 18.46
N SER A 15 0.14 -20.28 18.07
CA SER A 15 -0.45 -19.93 16.78
C SER A 15 0.50 -20.10 15.60
N PHE A 16 1.80 -19.93 15.87
CA PHE A 16 2.90 -20.02 14.93
C PHE A 16 4.11 -20.65 15.64
N CYS A 17 5.06 -21.15 14.87
CA CYS A 17 6.30 -21.71 15.40
C CYS A 17 7.24 -20.58 15.83
N VAL A 18 7.61 -20.55 17.10
CA VAL A 18 8.57 -19.56 17.63
C VAL A 18 10.00 -19.75 17.13
N ILE A 19 10.29 -20.90 16.50
CA ILE A 19 11.63 -21.28 16.03
C ILE A 19 11.83 -20.87 14.56
N CYS A 20 10.88 -21.19 13.68
CA CYS A 20 10.98 -20.90 12.25
C CYS A 20 10.01 -19.83 11.75
N GLY A 21 9.06 -19.38 12.57
CA GLY A 21 8.03 -18.41 12.19
C GLY A 21 6.85 -18.98 11.40
N GLY A 22 6.84 -20.29 11.08
CA GLY A 22 5.79 -20.92 10.30
C GLY A 22 4.45 -20.99 11.04
N ASP A 23 3.35 -20.62 10.37
CA ASP A 23 2.00 -20.68 10.93
C ASP A 23 1.59 -22.13 11.26
N LEU A 24 0.99 -22.32 12.43
CA LEU A 24 0.50 -23.62 12.91
C LEU A 24 -1.03 -23.72 12.90
N LEU A 25 -1.72 -22.57 12.85
CA LEU A 25 -3.18 -22.48 13.04
C LEU A 25 -4.01 -22.43 11.75
N ASN A 26 -3.44 -22.43 10.54
CA ASN A 26 -4.25 -22.16 9.34
C ASN A 26 -4.06 -23.14 8.17
N ALA A 27 -4.96 -24.12 8.12
CA ALA A 27 -5.75 -24.31 6.91
C ALA A 27 -6.73 -23.11 6.79
N ARG A 28 -6.28 -22.08 6.04
CA ARG A 28 -6.89 -20.81 5.59
C ARG A 28 -8.41 -20.55 5.84
N PRO A 29 -8.78 -19.28 6.12
CA PRO A 29 -9.50 -18.47 5.14
C PRO A 29 -8.76 -17.14 4.84
N GLU A 30 -9.11 -16.49 3.74
CA GLU A 30 -8.36 -15.39 3.11
C GLU A 30 -7.71 -14.36 4.06
N ASN A 31 -6.38 -14.24 3.99
CA ASN A 31 -5.67 -13.13 4.60
C ASN A 31 -5.82 -11.89 3.69
N PRO A 32 -6.51 -10.81 4.11
CA PRO A 32 -6.72 -9.61 3.30
C PRO A 32 -5.38 -8.97 2.86
N VAL A 33 -4.29 -9.22 3.59
CA VAL A 33 -2.94 -8.77 3.23
C VAL A 33 -2.44 -9.46 1.96
N ARG A 34 -2.75 -10.75 1.72
CA ARG A 34 -2.35 -11.43 0.47
C ARG A 34 -3.08 -10.86 -0.74
N ASN A 35 -4.35 -10.47 -0.59
CA ASN A 35 -5.10 -9.81 -1.65
C ASN A 35 -4.52 -8.43 -1.95
N ALA A 36 -4.23 -7.64 -0.91
CA ALA A 36 -3.56 -6.34 -1.06
C ALA A 36 -2.22 -6.48 -1.79
N VAL A 37 -1.34 -7.40 -1.39
CA VAL A 37 -0.05 -7.65 -2.05
C VAL A 37 -0.22 -8.02 -3.52
N SER A 38 -1.22 -8.83 -3.88
CA SER A 38 -1.50 -9.18 -5.28
C SER A 38 -1.89 -7.97 -6.13
N GLN A 39 -2.56 -6.97 -5.56
CA GLN A 39 -2.95 -5.76 -6.31
C GLN A 39 -1.77 -4.80 -6.55
N ILE A 40 -0.82 -4.71 -5.61
CA ILE A 40 0.38 -3.85 -5.75
C ILE A 40 1.49 -4.50 -6.56
N GLN A 41 1.54 -5.83 -6.65
CA GLN A 41 2.59 -6.54 -7.41
C GLN A 41 2.67 -6.10 -8.88
N SER A 42 1.53 -5.79 -9.50
CA SER A 42 1.47 -5.30 -10.89
C SER A 42 2.19 -3.96 -11.11
N VAL A 43 2.38 -3.16 -10.05
CA VAL A 43 3.08 -1.86 -10.15
C VAL A 43 4.60 -2.05 -10.12
N LEU A 44 5.07 -3.04 -9.36
CA LEU A 44 6.50 -3.28 -9.12
C LEU A 44 7.21 -3.93 -10.31
N THR A 45 6.49 -4.69 -11.11
CA THR A 45 7.04 -5.37 -12.31
C THR A 45 6.77 -4.60 -13.61
N ALA A 46 6.07 -3.47 -13.55
CA ALA A 46 5.83 -2.65 -14.72
C ALA A 46 7.12 -1.93 -15.17
N PRO A 47 7.43 -1.90 -16.47
CA PRO A 47 8.55 -1.13 -16.98
C PRO A 47 8.31 0.36 -16.73
N VAL A 48 9.30 1.06 -16.20
CA VAL A 48 9.23 2.51 -15.95
C VAL A 48 9.15 3.25 -17.28
N ILE A 49 7.97 3.76 -17.64
CA ILE A 49 7.79 4.60 -18.82
C ILE A 49 8.15 6.04 -18.44
N PRO A 50 9.20 6.65 -19.03
CA PRO A 50 9.56 8.03 -18.74
C PRO A 50 8.47 8.96 -19.30
N HIS A 51 7.71 9.61 -18.41
CA HIS A 51 6.81 10.68 -18.83
C HIS A 51 7.64 11.90 -19.25
N ARG A 52 7.58 12.24 -20.55
CA ARG A 52 8.05 13.55 -21.04
C ARG A 52 7.25 14.63 -20.32
N ARG A 53 7.92 15.48 -19.53
CA ARG A 53 7.31 16.70 -18.99
C ARG A 53 6.84 17.55 -20.17
N ALA A 54 5.52 17.76 -20.27
CA ALA A 54 5.00 18.80 -21.14
C ALA A 54 5.62 20.13 -20.70
N ALA A 55 6.22 20.85 -21.64
CA ALA A 55 6.72 22.20 -21.40
C ALA A 55 5.57 23.05 -20.87
N ALA A 56 5.81 23.75 -19.76
CA ALA A 56 4.82 24.53 -19.04
C ALA A 56 3.98 25.39 -19.98
N SER A 57 2.66 25.12 -20.05
CA SER A 57 1.72 26.07 -20.62
C SER A 57 1.81 27.35 -19.82
N ALA A 58 2.21 28.43 -20.49
CA ALA A 58 2.15 29.77 -19.93
C ALA A 58 0.70 30.08 -19.55
N ILE A 59 0.47 30.35 -18.26
CA ILE A 59 -0.79 30.92 -17.77
C ILE A 59 -0.78 32.40 -18.21
N PRO A 60 -1.71 32.89 -19.05
CA PRO A 60 -1.77 34.30 -19.35
C PRO A 60 -2.21 35.08 -18.11
N ALA A 61 -1.38 36.02 -17.67
CA ALA A 61 -1.68 36.96 -16.60
C ALA A 61 -2.59 38.08 -17.13
N ALA A 62 -3.90 37.96 -16.92
CA ALA A 62 -4.87 39.04 -17.05
C ALA A 62 -6.17 38.60 -16.35
N ALA A 63 -6.84 39.33 -15.46
CA ALA A 63 -6.67 40.66 -14.92
C ALA A 63 -7.41 40.70 -13.57
N ALA A 64 -6.76 41.20 -12.52
CA ALA A 64 -7.44 41.50 -11.27
C ALA A 64 -8.27 42.79 -11.47
N LYS A 65 -9.60 42.68 -11.43
CA LYS A 65 -10.48 43.82 -11.15
C LYS A 65 -11.32 43.45 -9.94
N SER A 66 -10.84 43.90 -8.78
CA SER A 66 -11.59 43.92 -7.53
C SER A 66 -12.47 45.17 -7.50
N PRO A 67 -13.78 45.07 -7.24
CA PRO A 67 -14.54 46.16 -6.66
C PRO A 67 -14.96 45.73 -5.26
N PHE A 68 -14.12 46.02 -4.27
CA PHE A 68 -14.57 46.08 -2.89
C PHE A 68 -15.32 47.42 -2.74
N HIS A 69 -16.64 47.40 -2.65
CA HIS A 69 -17.43 48.50 -2.09
C HIS A 69 -18.12 47.96 -0.85
N ASN A 70 -17.50 48.18 0.31
CA ASN A 70 -18.18 48.13 1.59
C ASN A 70 -18.51 49.58 1.95
N SER A 71 -19.76 50.00 1.71
CA SER A 71 -20.28 51.22 2.30
C SER A 71 -20.81 50.86 3.68
N GLU A 72 -20.03 51.21 4.69
CA GLU A 72 -20.50 51.26 6.07
C GLU A 72 -21.40 52.50 6.24
N LYS A 73 -22.59 52.27 6.83
CA LYS A 73 -23.55 53.20 7.42
C LYS A 73 -24.81 53.54 6.62
#